data_AF-A0A960P0D4-F1
#
_entry.id   AF-A0A960P0D4-F1
#
_cell.length_a   1.000
_cell.length_b   1.000
_cell.length_c   1.000
_cell.angle_alpha   90.00
_cell.angle_beta   90.00
_cell.angle_gamma   90.00
#
_symmetry.space_group_name_H-M   'P 1'
#
loop_
_entity.id
_entity.type
_entity.pdbx_description
1 polymer ?
#
loop_
_entity_poly.entity_id
_entity_poly.type
_entity_poly.pdbx_seq_one_letter_code
_entity_poly.pdbx_strand_id
1 'polypeptide(L)'
;MILGELTRYALGPNETLGALQIEGLVLQTLEDPWRDNAPMVSCIPPGEYLVVPRRYFRGGYDAWEVTGVPGRTHILIHKGNTAEDVTGCILVGSRVGILAGNVAVLDSASAFGRLRSVVGGVEWTLTIRHLGGSR
;
A
#
# COMPACT_ATOMS: atom_id res chain seq x y z
N MET A 1 1.25 1.74 20.47
CA MET A 1 0.38 1.50 19.30
C MET A 1 1.09 2.11 18.12
N ILE A 2 1.42 1.31 17.11
CA ILE A 2 2.14 1.79 15.92
C ILE A 2 1.14 2.52 15.01
N LEU A 3 1.54 3.70 14.52
CA LEU A 3 0.73 4.54 13.63
C LEU A 3 1.47 4.72 12.31
N GLY A 4 0.81 4.36 11.21
CA GLY A 4 1.28 4.60 9.86
C GLY A 4 0.35 5.57 9.12
N GLU A 5 0.93 6.46 8.33
CA GLU A 5 0.18 7.34 7.42
C GLU A 5 0.61 7.10 5.98
N LEU A 6 -0.35 6.74 5.13
CA LEU A 6 -0.20 6.70 3.68
C LEU A 6 -0.76 8.00 3.09
N THR A 7 0.12 8.85 2.56
CA THR A 7 -0.29 10.06 1.82
C THR A 7 -0.13 9.82 0.32
N ARG A 8 -1.27 9.73 -0.39
CA ARG A 8 -1.33 9.65 -1.85
C ARG A 8 -1.08 11.02 -2.46
N TYR A 9 0.00 11.16 -3.22
CA TYR A 9 0.40 12.44 -3.81
C TYR A 9 0.17 12.53 -5.33
N ALA A 10 -0.10 11.41 -6.01
CA ALA A 10 -0.49 11.41 -7.41
C ALA A 10 -1.63 10.41 -7.65
N LEU A 11 -2.75 10.92 -8.15
CA LEU A 11 -3.94 10.13 -8.51
C LEU A 11 -4.02 10.09 -10.04
N GLY A 12 -3.33 9.13 -10.63
CA GLY A 12 -3.27 8.96 -12.08
C GLY A 12 -4.42 8.11 -12.63
N PRO A 13 -4.59 8.10 -13.97
CA PRO A 13 -5.59 7.25 -14.62
C PRO A 13 -5.23 5.75 -14.58
N ASN A 14 -3.94 5.44 -14.42
CA ASN A 14 -3.37 4.10 -14.53
C ASN A 14 -2.83 3.59 -13.18
N GLU A 15 -2.41 4.48 -12.28
CA GLU A 15 -1.90 4.13 -10.97
C GLU A 15 -2.11 5.28 -9.97
N THR A 16 -2.11 4.92 -8.69
CA THR A 16 -2.03 5.88 -7.58
C THR A 16 -0.67 5.75 -6.90
N LEU A 17 0.05 6.86 -6.77
CA LEU A 17 1.31 6.91 -6.02
C LEU A 17 1.13 7.60 -4.68
N GLY A 18 1.82 7.08 -3.68
CA GLY A 18 1.81 7.64 -2.33
C GLY A 18 3.10 7.35 -1.56
N ALA A 19 3.19 7.91 -0.36
CA ALA A 19 4.25 7.63 0.59
C ALA A 19 3.66 7.13 1.91
N LEU A 20 4.14 5.98 2.38
CA LEU A 20 3.83 5.42 3.69
C LEU A 20 4.90 5.86 4.69
N GLN A 21 4.51 6.65 5.69
CA GLN A 21 5.32 7.04 6.83
C GLN A 21 4.91 6.25 8.07
N ILE A 22 5.86 5.60 8.75
CA ILE A 22 5.59 4.75 9.92
C ILE A 22 6.87 4.57 10.72
N GLU A 23 6.86 4.81 12.04
CA GLU A 23 8.03 4.62 12.92
C GLU A 23 9.36 5.23 12.37
N GLY A 24 9.29 6.44 11.81
CA GLY A 24 10.44 7.13 11.20
C GLY A 24 10.89 6.57 9.84
N LEU A 25 10.27 5.50 9.35
CA LEU A 25 10.46 4.95 8.01
C LEU A 25 9.54 5.66 7.01
N VAL A 26 10.07 5.97 5.83
CA VAL A 26 9.28 6.44 4.67
C VAL A 26 9.51 5.48 3.50
N LEU A 27 8.42 4.96 2.94
CA LEU A 27 8.39 4.09 1.76
C LEU A 27 7.50 4.69 0.68
N GLN A 28 7.85 4.44 -0.59
CA GLN A 28 6.97 4.75 -1.71
C GLN A 28 5.95 3.64 -1.91
N THR A 29 4.79 3.99 -2.44
CA THR A 29 3.69 3.06 -2.69
C THR A 29 3.11 3.23 -4.07
N LEU A 30 2.55 2.13 -4.59
CA LEU A 30 1.81 2.08 -5.84
C LEU A 30 0.55 1.26 -5.60
N GLU A 31 -0.58 1.80 -6.02
CA GLU A 31 -1.90 1.18 -5.95
C GLU A 31 -2.60 1.32 -7.31
N ASP A 32 -3.73 0.62 -7.48
CA ASP A 32 -4.65 0.87 -8.59
C ASP A 32 -5.15 2.33 -8.59
N PRO A 33 -5.63 2.85 -9.74
CA PRO A 33 -6.33 4.14 -9.76
C PRO A 33 -7.62 4.07 -8.94
N TRP A 34 -8.16 5.21 -8.51
CA TRP A 34 -9.48 5.22 -7.89
C TRP A 34 -10.58 4.90 -8.91
N ARG A 35 -11.39 3.89 -8.63
CA ARG A 35 -12.55 3.45 -9.42
C ARG A 35 -13.75 3.18 -8.53
N ASP A 36 -14.10 4.17 -7.69
CA ASP A 36 -15.26 4.13 -6.79
C ASP A 36 -15.28 2.90 -5.86
N ASN A 37 -14.11 2.57 -5.32
CA ASN A 37 -13.91 1.39 -4.47
C ASN A 37 -14.32 0.06 -5.16
N ALA A 38 -14.32 0.00 -6.49
CA ALA A 38 -14.62 -1.22 -7.22
C ALA A 38 -13.62 -2.33 -6.85
N PRO A 39 -14.08 -3.56 -6.57
CA PRO A 39 -13.21 -4.69 -6.26
C PRO A 39 -12.18 -4.93 -7.38
N MET A 40 -10.97 -5.33 -6.99
CA MET A 40 -9.89 -5.77 -7.88
C MET A 40 -9.29 -4.72 -8.82
N VAL A 41 -9.90 -3.54 -8.99
CA VAL A 41 -9.48 -2.52 -9.97
C VAL A 41 -9.38 -1.11 -9.40
N SER A 42 -9.61 -0.95 -8.10
CA SER A 42 -9.57 0.33 -7.40
C SER A 42 -8.60 0.28 -6.22
N CYS A 43 -7.89 1.38 -5.94
CA CYS A 43 -7.38 1.62 -4.60
C CYS A 43 -8.54 1.76 -3.59
N ILE A 44 -8.27 1.61 -2.30
CA ILE A 44 -9.30 1.70 -1.24
C ILE A 44 -9.58 3.16 -0.85
N PRO A 45 -10.72 3.49 -0.21
CA PRO A 45 -11.03 4.86 0.17
C PRO A 45 -10.00 5.44 1.16
N PRO A 46 -9.83 6.77 1.22
CA PRO A 46 -9.20 7.42 2.37
C PRO A 46 -9.96 7.10 3.65
N GLY A 47 -9.24 7.01 4.77
CA GLY A 47 -9.83 6.62 6.04
C GLY A 47 -8.81 6.07 7.03
N GLU A 48 -9.30 5.60 8.16
CA GLU A 48 -8.50 4.91 9.17
C GLU A 48 -8.86 3.42 9.16
N TYR A 49 -7.82 2.58 9.13
CA TYR A 49 -7.96 1.14 9.02
C TYR A 49 -7.06 0.44 10.02
N LEU A 50 -7.53 -0.70 10.54
CA LEU A 50 -6.69 -1.62 11.29
C LEU A 50 -5.94 -2.51 10.31
N VAL A 51 -4.63 -2.59 10.47
CA VAL A 51 -3.75 -3.45 9.68
C VAL A 51 -3.30 -4.63 10.53
N VAL A 52 -3.55 -5.85 10.04
CA VAL A 52 -3.26 -7.10 10.77
C VAL A 52 -2.30 -8.00 10.00
N PRO A 53 -1.45 -8.80 10.67
CA PRO A 53 -0.63 -9.81 10.01
C PRO A 53 -1.49 -10.82 9.26
N ARG A 54 -1.13 -11.13 8.01
CA ARG A 54 -1.88 -12.07 7.17
C ARG A 54 -0.94 -12.86 6.26
N ARG A 55 -1.19 -14.17 6.12
CA ARG A 55 -0.47 -14.97 5.12
C ARG A 55 -0.87 -14.55 3.71
N TYR A 56 0.10 -14.13 2.88
CA TYR A 56 -0.12 -13.91 1.46
C TYR A 56 0.15 -15.19 0.67
N PHE A 57 -0.91 -15.93 0.37
CA PHE A 57 -0.79 -17.25 -0.27
C PHE A 57 -0.15 -17.21 -1.66
N ARG A 58 -0.52 -16.24 -2.50
CA ARG A 58 0.07 -16.10 -3.85
C ARG A 58 1.57 -15.81 -3.80
N GLY A 59 2.02 -15.03 -2.82
CA GLY A 59 3.44 -14.71 -2.63
C GLY A 59 4.23 -15.75 -1.82
N GLY A 60 3.56 -16.61 -1.05
CA GLY A 60 4.21 -17.60 -0.20
C GLY A 60 4.92 -17.02 1.03
N TYR A 61 4.52 -15.84 1.51
CA TYR A 61 5.11 -15.18 2.69
C TYR A 61 4.06 -14.45 3.52
N ASP A 62 4.41 -14.05 4.74
CA ASP A 62 3.50 -13.27 5.59
C ASP A 62 3.56 -11.78 5.21
N ALA A 63 2.41 -11.15 5.10
CA ALA A 63 2.22 -9.76 4.76
C ALA A 63 1.28 -9.12 5.79
N TRP A 64 0.66 -8.01 5.42
CA TRP A 64 -0.35 -7.36 6.24
C TRP A 64 -1.62 -7.14 5.43
N GLU A 65 -2.77 -7.32 6.07
CA GLU A 65 -4.10 -7.04 5.51
C GLU A 65 -4.65 -5.76 6.13
N VAL A 66 -5.10 -4.84 5.27
CA VAL A 66 -5.89 -3.67 5.65
C VAL A 66 -7.33 -4.13 5.82
N THR A 67 -7.82 -4.10 7.06
CA THR A 67 -9.14 -4.61 7.43
C THR A 67 -10.18 -3.49 7.51
N GLY A 68 -11.47 -3.86 7.47
CA GLY A 68 -12.56 -2.90 7.60
C GLY A 68 -12.83 -2.06 6.35
N VAL A 69 -12.29 -2.46 5.19
CA VAL A 69 -12.57 -1.78 3.91
C VAL A 69 -14.01 -2.09 3.48
N PRO A 70 -14.89 -1.09 3.30
CA PRO A 70 -16.28 -1.33 2.94
C PRO A 70 -16.41 -2.14 1.65
N GLY A 71 -17.12 -3.28 1.72
CA GLY A 71 -17.39 -4.15 0.57
C GLY A 71 -16.16 -4.86 0.00
N ARG A 72 -15.00 -4.83 0.67
CA ARG A 72 -13.76 -5.45 0.17
C ARG A 72 -13.00 -6.18 1.27
N THR A 73 -12.32 -7.25 0.87
CA THR A 73 -11.45 -8.04 1.74
C THR A 73 -10.12 -8.28 1.04
N HIS A 74 -9.14 -8.81 1.78
CA HIS A 74 -7.84 -9.21 1.22
C HIS A 74 -7.07 -8.08 0.54
N ILE A 75 -7.23 -6.86 1.07
CA ILE A 75 -6.43 -5.71 0.69
C ILE A 75 -5.09 -5.83 1.40
N LEU A 76 -4.04 -6.18 0.67
CA LEU A 76 -2.75 -6.48 1.27
C LEU A 76 -1.75 -5.33 1.08
N ILE A 77 -0.86 -5.16 2.05
CA ILE A 77 0.39 -4.42 1.87
C ILE A 77 1.49 -5.44 1.54
N HIS A 78 2.00 -5.42 0.31
CA HIS A 78 2.94 -6.45 -0.15
C HIS A 78 4.03 -5.94 -1.10
N LYS A 79 4.94 -6.85 -1.45
CA LYS A 79 6.00 -6.61 -2.45
C LYS A 79 5.41 -6.72 -3.84
N GLY A 80 5.77 -5.79 -4.71
CA GLY A 80 5.47 -5.73 -6.14
C GLY A 80 6.11 -4.48 -6.71
N ASN A 81 6.11 -4.33 -8.03
CA ASN A 81 6.80 -3.23 -8.69
C ASN A 81 5.89 -2.37 -9.55
N THR A 82 4.96 -2.96 -10.31
CA THR A 82 4.12 -2.21 -11.27
C THR A 82 2.63 -2.38 -10.96
N ALA A 83 1.78 -1.64 -11.67
CA ALA A 83 0.32 -1.78 -11.59
C ALA A 83 -0.17 -3.22 -11.92
N GLU A 84 0.60 -3.98 -12.71
CA GLU A 84 0.28 -5.38 -13.03
C GLU A 84 0.40 -6.31 -11.81
N ASP A 85 1.19 -5.93 -10.81
CA ASP A 85 1.30 -6.64 -9.54
C ASP A 85 0.18 -6.27 -8.55
N VAL A 86 -0.70 -5.34 -8.92
CA VAL A 86 -1.76 -4.81 -8.07
C VAL A 86 -3.10 -5.42 -8.47
N THR A 87 -3.91 -5.74 -7.46
CA THR A 87 -5.31 -6.10 -7.65
C THR A 87 -6.11 -5.60 -6.45
N GLY A 88 -6.12 -4.28 -6.29
CA GLY A 88 -6.69 -3.56 -5.16
C GLY A 88 -5.79 -3.39 -3.94
N CYS A 89 -4.57 -3.92 -3.98
CA CYS A 89 -3.60 -3.91 -2.90
C CYS A 89 -2.73 -2.64 -2.86
N ILE A 90 -1.87 -2.56 -1.85
CA ILE A 90 -0.87 -1.49 -1.69
C ILE A 90 0.52 -2.09 -1.85
N LEU A 91 1.25 -1.69 -2.88
CA LEU A 91 2.66 -2.06 -3.02
C LEU A 91 3.55 -1.13 -2.21
N VAL A 92 4.69 -1.64 -1.74
CA VAL A 92 5.74 -0.83 -1.11
C VAL A 92 7.06 -0.96 -1.87
N GLY A 93 7.77 0.16 -2.02
CA GLY A 93 9.11 0.25 -2.58
C GLY A 93 9.93 1.36 -1.95
N SER A 94 11.23 1.39 -2.25
CA SER A 94 12.15 2.38 -1.67
C SER A 94 12.12 3.70 -2.43
N ARG A 95 11.73 3.67 -3.71
CA ARG A 95 11.68 4.84 -4.61
C ARG A 95 10.69 4.58 -5.75
N VAL A 96 10.22 5.65 -6.39
CA VAL A 96 9.49 5.58 -7.66
C VAL A 96 10.48 5.57 -8.82
N GLY A 97 10.13 4.91 -9.91
CA GLY A 97 10.88 4.93 -11.17
C GLY A 97 10.09 4.30 -12.30
N ILE A 98 10.80 3.88 -13.34
CA ILE A 98 10.23 3.20 -14.50
C ILE A 98 10.82 1.78 -14.60
N LEU A 99 9.96 0.79 -14.82
CA LEU A 99 10.34 -0.60 -15.08
C LEU A 99 9.64 -1.08 -16.35
N ALA A 100 10.42 -1.52 -17.35
CA ALA A 100 9.90 -1.98 -18.64
C ALA A 100 8.93 -0.98 -19.32
N GLY A 101 9.16 0.32 -19.14
CA GLY A 101 8.32 1.39 -19.71
C GLY A 101 7.12 1.81 -18.84
N ASN A 102 6.86 1.12 -17.72
CA ASN A 102 5.75 1.41 -16.83
C ASN A 102 6.20 2.14 -15.55
N VAL A 103 5.33 2.97 -14.99
CA VAL A 103 5.51 3.54 -13.65
C VAL A 103 5.61 2.40 -12.64
N ALA A 104 6.59 2.51 -11.74
CA ALA A 104 6.90 1.47 -10.80
C ALA A 104 7.36 2.03 -9.44
N VAL A 105 7.12 1.26 -8.39
CA VAL A 105 7.92 1.33 -7.17
C VAL A 105 9.06 0.31 -7.25
N LEU A 106 10.27 0.73 -6.91
CA LEU A 106 11.49 -0.06 -7.07
C LEU A 106 12.02 -0.53 -5.72
N ASP A 107 12.85 -1.57 -5.74
CA ASP A 107 13.49 -2.13 -4.53
C ASP A 107 12.47 -2.61 -3.48
N SER A 108 11.37 -3.20 -3.95
CA SER A 108 10.20 -3.60 -3.14
C SER A 108 10.53 -4.62 -2.06
N ALA A 109 11.41 -5.58 -2.34
CA ALA A 109 11.88 -6.55 -1.35
C ALA A 109 12.60 -5.89 -0.15
N SER A 110 13.46 -4.91 -0.43
CA SER A 110 14.17 -4.15 0.60
C SER A 110 13.20 -3.29 1.41
N ALA A 111 12.31 -2.56 0.74
CA ALA A 111 11.28 -1.74 1.38
C ALA A 111 10.39 -2.54 2.32
N PHE A 112 9.92 -3.71 1.87
CA PHE A 112 9.10 -4.61 2.68
C PHE A 112 9.85 -5.18 3.87
N GLY A 113 11.14 -5.52 3.71
CA GLY A 113 12.00 -5.93 4.82
C GLY A 113 12.16 -4.83 5.87
N ARG A 114 12.33 -3.58 5.44
CA ARG A 114 12.38 -2.41 6.32
C ARG A 114 11.06 -2.20 7.05
N LEU A 115 9.91 -2.31 6.35
CA LEU A 115 8.60 -2.22 6.99
C LEU A 115 8.46 -3.30 8.08
N ARG A 116 8.79 -4.55 7.75
CA ARG A 116 8.79 -5.66 8.71
C ARG A 116 9.68 -5.39 9.92
N SER A 117 10.83 -4.75 9.73
CA SER A 117 11.75 -4.44 10.83
C SER A 117 11.19 -3.45 11.84
N VAL A 118 10.27 -2.57 11.43
CA VAL A 118 9.67 -1.55 12.30
C VAL A 118 8.30 -1.94 12.85
N VAL A 119 7.48 -2.68 12.08
CA VAL A 119 6.14 -3.10 12.54
C VAL A 119 6.07 -4.55 13.03
N GLY A 120 7.04 -5.39 12.67
CA GLY A 120 7.03 -6.81 13.04
C GLY A 120 5.78 -7.56 12.55
N GLY A 121 5.31 -8.49 13.37
CA GLY A 121 4.10 -9.29 13.16
C GLY A 121 2.96 -8.90 14.09
N VAL A 122 2.84 -7.61 14.43
CA VAL A 122 1.75 -7.09 15.26
C VAL A 122 0.76 -6.27 14.44
N GLU A 123 -0.41 -6.01 15.01
CA GLU A 123 -1.39 -5.10 14.43
C GLU A 123 -1.01 -3.62 14.63
N TRP A 124 -1.45 -2.77 13.71
CA TRP A 124 -1.17 -1.33 13.73
C TRP A 124 -2.24 -0.54 12.97
N THR A 125 -2.28 0.77 13.18
CA THR A 125 -3.29 1.65 12.54
C THR A 125 -2.71 2.33 11.32
N LEU A 126 -3.43 2.26 10.20
CA LEU A 126 -3.11 2.95 8.96
C LEU A 126 -4.13 4.06 8.71
N THR A 127 -3.64 5.29 8.56
CA THR A 127 -4.43 6.42 8.05
C THR A 127 -4.07 6.67 6.58
N ILE A 128 -5.07 6.71 5.70
CA ILE A 128 -4.90 7.00 4.28
C ILE A 128 -5.47 8.39 3.97
N ARG A 129 -4.66 9.24 3.32
CA ARG A 129 -5.03 10.61 2.92
C ARG A 129 -4.59 10.91 1.49
N HIS A 130 -5.18 11.94 0.90
CA HIS A 130 -4.68 12.56 -0.32
C HIS A 130 -3.91 13.83 0.00
N LEU A 131 -2.77 14.04 -0.66
CA LEU A 131 -2.03 15.29 -0.57
C LEU A 131 -2.94 16.41 -1.12
N GLY A 132 -3.29 17.37 -0.25
CA GLY A 132 -4.17 18.49 -0.61
C GLY A 132 -5.66 18.29 -0.32
N GLY A 133 -6.08 17.16 0.25
CA GLY A 133 -7.45 17.02 0.79
C GLY A 133 -7.53 17.58 2.22
N SER A 134 -8.41 18.55 2.46
CA SER A 134 -8.73 18.99 3.83
C SER A 134 -9.35 17.83 4.63
N ARG A 135 -9.03 17.82 5.93
CA ARG A 135 -9.72 17.00 6.94
C ARG A 135 -11.23 17.21 6.91
#